data_AF-A0A8X8ALQ4-F1
#
_entry.id   AF-A0A8X8ALQ4-F1
#
_cell.length_a   1.000
_cell.length_b   1.000
_cell.length_c   1.000
_cell.angle_alpha   90.00
_cell.angle_beta   90.00
_cell.angle_gamma   90.00
#
_symmetry.space_group_name_H-M   'P 1'
#
loop_
_entity.id
_entity.type
_entity.pdbx_description
1 polymer ?
#
loop_
_entity_poly.entity_id
_entity_poly.type
_entity_poly.pdbx_seq_one_letter_code
_entity_poly.pdbx_strand_id
1 'polypeptide(L)'
;MAATTSSGDDPPELKTPAQLIPPLPDDVALNCLARVSRCHHPNLSLVSKTFRSLPKSPLLYATRSFAGATENILYVAIRIPPETGARWFTLLRRASTKNSHLLVPIPSCPSPSLVGSAYAVVGSEIYVIGGSVKDVPSSSVWVLDCKFHTWRRVSNMRVGREFAAAGAIDGKIYVIGGCVVDNWARSINWAEMFDVKSQTWEAVASPGVEVREKWMHASAVMEGKVYAMADRNGVVYEPKEGGKWGVPEKRLDLGWRGRACVIEDILYCYDYLGKIRGYDPKERVWRELRGVESLPKFLCGATMANRGGKLAVLWEGKAGSGGSRRMEIWCAEIEVERRGEAEIWGKIRWSDTVSTVPNDSAIVNCLAATV
;
A
#
# COMPACT_ATOMS: atom_id res chain seq x y z
N MET A 1 9.71 -75.90 -35.17
CA MET A 1 10.71 -75.72 -34.09
C MET A 1 10.93 -74.24 -33.90
N ALA A 2 10.90 -73.81 -32.64
CA ALA A 2 10.84 -72.42 -32.20
C ALA A 2 12.14 -71.64 -32.45
N ALA A 3 12.01 -70.32 -32.57
CA ALA A 3 12.95 -69.35 -31.96
C ALA A 3 12.26 -67.98 -31.89
N THR A 4 11.70 -67.70 -30.72
CA THR A 4 11.29 -66.38 -30.22
C THR A 4 12.52 -65.48 -30.04
N THR A 5 12.53 -64.29 -30.63
CA THR A 5 13.42 -63.19 -30.21
C THR A 5 12.61 -62.18 -29.43
N SER A 6 12.91 -62.08 -28.13
CA SER A 6 12.34 -61.13 -27.18
C SER A 6 12.80 -59.71 -27.49
N SER A 7 11.88 -58.83 -27.87
CA SER A 7 12.07 -57.39 -27.73
C SER A 7 11.76 -57.02 -26.28
N GLY A 8 12.80 -56.74 -25.50
CA GLY A 8 12.66 -56.12 -24.19
C GLY A 8 12.16 -54.69 -24.37
N ASP A 9 10.89 -54.46 -24.06
CA ASP A 9 10.39 -53.13 -23.75
C ASP A 9 10.83 -52.82 -22.32
N ASP A 10 11.92 -52.06 -22.17
CA ASP A 10 12.23 -51.42 -20.90
C ASP A 10 11.07 -50.47 -20.53
N PRO A 11 10.54 -50.52 -19.29
CA PRO A 11 9.51 -49.58 -18.88
C PRO A 11 10.06 -48.15 -18.95
N PRO A 12 9.25 -47.15 -19.34
CA PRO A 12 9.72 -45.79 -19.44
C PRO A 12 10.26 -45.32 -18.09
N GLU A 13 11.54 -44.91 -18.05
CA GLU A 13 12.13 -44.27 -16.88
C GLU A 13 11.22 -43.12 -16.42
N LEU A 14 10.58 -43.30 -15.27
CA LEU A 14 9.93 -42.24 -14.53
C LEU A 14 11.01 -41.20 -14.22
N LYS A 15 11.11 -40.16 -15.04
CA LYS A 15 11.98 -39.00 -14.77
C LYS A 15 11.66 -38.52 -13.37
N THR A 16 12.57 -38.81 -12.43
CA THR A 16 12.48 -38.30 -11.07
C THR A 16 12.39 -36.78 -11.18
N PRO A 17 11.36 -36.15 -10.58
CA PRO A 17 11.23 -34.70 -10.65
C PRO A 17 12.53 -34.08 -10.12
N ALA A 18 13.06 -33.11 -10.86
CA ALA A 18 14.31 -32.46 -10.51
C ALA A 18 14.18 -31.81 -9.12
N GLN A 19 14.95 -32.32 -8.15
CA GLN A 19 15.00 -31.77 -6.79
C GLN A 19 15.37 -30.28 -6.82
N LEU A 20 14.80 -29.51 -5.89
CA LEU A 20 15.08 -28.07 -5.76
C LEU A 20 16.56 -27.83 -5.44
N ILE A 21 17.09 -28.42 -4.38
CA ILE A 21 18.50 -28.28 -3.98
C ILE A 21 19.03 -29.67 -3.63
N PRO A 22 19.65 -30.41 -4.57
CA PRO A 22 20.25 -31.70 -4.24
C PRO A 22 21.38 -31.57 -3.20
N PRO A 23 21.52 -32.50 -2.23
CA PRO A 23 20.70 -33.69 -1.99
C PRO A 23 19.53 -33.45 -1.00
N LEU A 24 19.16 -32.20 -0.73
CA LEU A 24 18.13 -31.87 0.27
C LEU A 24 16.74 -32.34 -0.19
N PRO A 25 15.90 -32.84 0.73
CA PRO A 25 14.47 -32.96 0.51
C PRO A 25 13.84 -31.61 0.10
N ASP A 26 12.85 -31.65 -0.79
CA ASP A 26 12.24 -30.44 -1.38
C ASP A 26 11.56 -29.53 -0.34
N ASP A 27 11.01 -30.11 0.73
CA ASP A 27 10.40 -29.36 1.84
C ASP A 27 11.46 -28.58 2.63
N VAL A 28 12.62 -29.19 2.92
CA VAL A 28 13.77 -28.53 3.55
C VAL A 28 14.33 -27.45 2.63
N ALA A 29 14.51 -27.76 1.34
CA ALA A 29 14.98 -26.80 0.35
C ALA A 29 14.03 -25.59 0.24
N LEU A 30 12.72 -25.82 0.18
CA LEU A 30 11.71 -24.76 0.15
C LEU A 30 11.73 -23.91 1.42
N ASN A 31 11.91 -24.54 2.59
CA ASN A 31 12.02 -23.85 3.87
C ASN A 31 13.27 -22.95 3.94
N CYS A 32 14.41 -23.41 3.41
CA CYS A 32 15.62 -22.60 3.26
C CYS A 32 15.38 -21.41 2.31
N LEU A 33 14.82 -21.67 1.13
CA LEU A 33 14.54 -20.63 0.13
C LEU A 33 13.50 -19.61 0.61
N ALA A 34 12.54 -20.02 1.44
CA ALA A 34 11.57 -19.13 2.05
C ALA A 34 12.24 -18.05 2.94
N ARG A 35 13.43 -18.30 3.51
CA ARG A 35 14.14 -17.30 4.33
C ARG A 35 14.94 -16.29 3.52
N VAL A 36 15.10 -16.50 2.21
CA VAL A 36 15.83 -15.58 1.35
C VAL A 36 14.98 -14.32 1.13
N SER A 37 15.52 -13.14 1.41
CA SER A 37 14.78 -11.88 1.18
C SER A 37 14.40 -11.72 -0.29
N ARG A 38 13.22 -11.14 -0.54
CA ARG A 38 12.65 -10.90 -1.88
C ARG A 38 13.59 -10.08 -2.78
N CYS A 39 14.46 -9.26 -2.22
CA CYS A 39 15.45 -8.51 -3.02
C CYS A 39 16.43 -9.42 -3.77
N HIS A 40 16.64 -10.66 -3.32
CA HIS A 40 17.50 -11.64 -3.98
C HIS A 40 16.72 -12.60 -4.91
N HIS A 41 15.39 -12.54 -4.96
CA HIS A 41 14.59 -13.39 -5.86
C HIS A 41 14.96 -13.23 -7.34
N PRO A 42 15.29 -12.02 -7.85
CA PRO A 42 15.79 -11.88 -9.22
C PRO A 42 17.06 -12.70 -9.47
N ASN A 43 18.00 -12.73 -8.51
CA ASN A 43 19.24 -13.50 -8.62
C ASN A 43 18.96 -15.01 -8.53
N LEU A 44 18.09 -15.43 -7.61
CA LEU A 44 17.65 -16.82 -7.50
C LEU A 44 17.04 -17.31 -8.82
N SER A 45 16.23 -16.46 -9.46
CA SER A 45 15.55 -16.79 -10.72
C SER A 45 16.50 -17.06 -11.90
N LEU A 46 17.79 -16.72 -11.78
CA LEU A 46 18.82 -16.98 -12.79
C LEU A 46 19.45 -18.37 -12.68
N VAL A 47 19.25 -19.09 -11.57
CA VAL A 47 19.92 -20.37 -11.30
C VAL A 47 19.40 -21.49 -12.20
N SER A 48 18.08 -21.67 -12.28
CA SER A 48 17.44 -22.73 -13.08
C SER A 48 16.01 -22.38 -13.45
N LYS A 49 15.40 -23.15 -14.36
CA LYS A 49 13.97 -23.00 -14.72
C LYS A 49 13.05 -23.15 -13.50
N THR A 50 13.37 -24.06 -12.59
CA THR A 50 12.64 -24.28 -11.33
C THR A 50 12.75 -23.09 -10.39
N PHE A 51 13.96 -22.54 -10.22
CA PHE A 51 14.14 -21.35 -9.39
C PHE A 51 13.49 -20.11 -9.99
N ARG A 52 13.43 -20.03 -11.33
CA ARG A 52 12.75 -18.95 -12.05
C ARG A 52 11.23 -18.97 -11.84
N SER A 53 10.62 -20.15 -11.67
CA SER A 53 9.19 -20.27 -11.38
C SER A 53 8.87 -20.16 -9.88
N LEU A 54 9.85 -20.40 -9.00
CA LEU A 54 9.64 -20.46 -7.56
C LEU A 54 9.05 -19.18 -6.93
N PRO A 55 9.48 -17.94 -7.28
CA PRO A 55 8.84 -16.72 -6.77
C PRO A 55 7.37 -16.56 -7.19
N LYS A 56 6.90 -17.34 -8.17
CA LYS A 56 5.49 -17.36 -8.59
C LYS A 56 4.70 -18.48 -7.91
N SER A 57 5.34 -19.29 -7.07
CA SER A 57 4.72 -20.41 -6.37
C SER A 57 3.97 -19.92 -5.13
N PRO A 58 2.66 -20.21 -5.00
CA PRO A 58 1.91 -19.96 -3.75
C PRO A 58 2.50 -20.70 -2.55
N LEU A 59 3.10 -21.88 -2.79
CA LEU A 59 3.73 -22.71 -1.76
C LEU A 59 4.92 -22.02 -1.09
N LEU A 60 5.73 -21.28 -1.85
CA LEU A 60 6.82 -20.48 -1.30
C LEU A 60 6.25 -19.42 -0.35
N TYR A 61 5.25 -18.66 -0.78
CA TYR A 61 4.64 -17.62 0.06
C TYR A 61 3.95 -18.17 1.31
N ALA A 62 3.26 -19.31 1.22
CA ALA A 62 2.69 -19.97 2.39
C ALA A 62 3.79 -20.36 3.39
N THR A 63 4.91 -20.92 2.89
CA THR A 63 6.06 -21.30 3.71
C THR A 63 6.72 -20.08 4.36
N ARG A 64 6.87 -18.97 3.62
CA ARG A 64 7.38 -17.70 4.15
C ARG A 64 6.52 -17.15 5.27
N SER A 65 5.21 -17.12 5.06
CA SER A 65 4.23 -16.68 6.05
C SER A 65 4.32 -17.51 7.33
N PHE A 66 4.32 -18.84 7.20
CA PHE A 66 4.46 -19.76 8.34
C PHE A 66 5.79 -19.60 9.08
N ALA A 67 6.88 -19.33 8.36
CA ALA A 67 8.20 -19.14 8.93
C ALA A 67 8.43 -17.73 9.52
N GLY A 68 7.45 -16.82 9.45
CA GLY A 68 7.61 -15.43 9.88
C GLY A 68 8.61 -14.63 9.02
N ALA A 69 8.87 -15.08 7.78
CA ALA A 69 9.80 -14.47 6.84
C ALA A 69 9.12 -13.48 5.88
N THR A 70 8.00 -12.90 6.29
CA THR A 70 7.31 -11.87 5.50
C THR A 70 8.02 -10.53 5.57
N GLU A 71 7.92 -9.75 4.51
CA GLU A 71 8.57 -8.46 4.37
C GLU A 71 7.53 -7.37 4.12
N ASN A 72 7.73 -6.20 4.73
CA ASN A 72 6.92 -5.01 4.45
C ASN A 72 7.54 -4.23 3.30
N ILE A 73 6.87 -4.27 2.15
CA ILE A 73 7.35 -3.67 0.91
C ILE A 73 6.51 -2.44 0.57
N LEU A 74 7.18 -1.38 0.13
CA LEU A 74 6.53 -0.15 -0.32
C LEU A 74 6.13 -0.27 -1.79
N TYR A 75 4.90 0.13 -2.05
CA TYR A 75 4.30 0.27 -3.37
C TYR A 75 3.99 1.74 -3.60
N VAL A 76 4.37 2.25 -4.76
CA VAL A 76 4.25 3.66 -5.11
C VAL A 76 3.53 3.79 -6.43
N ALA A 77 2.48 4.60 -6.44
CA ALA A 77 1.77 4.99 -7.64
C ALA A 77 2.24 6.39 -8.05
N ILE A 78 2.74 6.54 -9.27
CA ILE A 78 3.24 7.82 -9.81
C ILE A 78 2.50 8.11 -11.10
N ARG A 79 1.89 9.29 -11.21
CA ARG A 79 1.33 9.81 -12.45
C ARG A 79 2.46 10.38 -13.28
N ILE A 80 2.64 9.89 -14.50
CA ILE A 80 3.70 10.31 -15.41
C ILE A 80 3.05 10.81 -16.72
N PRO A 81 3.08 12.12 -17.01
CA PRO A 81 2.57 12.65 -18.27
C PRO A 81 3.28 12.05 -19.50
N PRO A 82 2.61 11.91 -20.67
CA PRO A 82 1.24 12.33 -20.97
C PRO A 82 0.19 11.26 -20.59
N GLU A 83 0.59 10.14 -20.00
CA GLU A 83 -0.34 9.10 -19.58
C GLU A 83 -1.28 9.67 -18.51
N THR A 84 -2.57 9.40 -18.66
CA THR A 84 -3.53 9.79 -17.64
C THR A 84 -3.37 8.91 -16.39
N GLY A 85 -3.05 7.62 -16.56
CA GLY A 85 -2.97 6.63 -15.49
C GLY A 85 -1.73 6.72 -14.60
N ALA A 86 -1.86 6.20 -13.38
CA ALA A 86 -0.72 6.04 -12.48
C ALA A 86 0.05 4.76 -12.81
N ARG A 87 1.37 4.89 -12.97
CA ARG A 87 2.30 3.77 -13.07
C ARG A 87 2.66 3.29 -11.67
N TRP A 88 2.72 1.98 -11.50
CA TRP A 88 2.99 1.35 -10.21
C TRP A 88 4.43 0.88 -10.12
N PHE A 89 5.01 1.07 -8.95
CA PHE A 89 6.39 0.69 -8.63
C PHE A 89 6.43 -0.02 -7.29
N THR A 90 7.40 -0.91 -7.13
CA THR A 90 7.78 -1.49 -5.84
C THR A 90 9.17 -1.00 -5.46
N LEU A 91 9.40 -0.70 -4.18
CA LEU A 91 10.73 -0.32 -3.71
C LEU A 91 11.57 -1.59 -3.42
N LEU A 92 12.65 -1.77 -4.17
CA LEU A 92 13.60 -2.86 -3.96
C LEU A 92 14.92 -2.34 -3.39
N ARG A 93 15.54 -3.13 -2.51
CA ARG A 93 16.88 -2.88 -1.98
C ARG A 93 17.94 -3.61 -2.82
N ARG A 94 18.93 -2.89 -3.35
CA ARG A 94 20.14 -3.44 -3.96
C ARG A 94 21.20 -3.71 -2.90
N ALA A 95 21.87 -4.86 -3.02
CA ALA A 95 22.79 -5.35 -1.99
C ALA A 95 24.17 -4.65 -1.95
N SER A 96 24.58 -3.85 -2.95
CA SER A 96 26.02 -3.57 -3.16
C SER A 96 26.44 -2.17 -3.67
N THR A 97 25.59 -1.15 -3.74
CA THR A 97 26.01 0.18 -4.27
C THR A 97 25.54 1.36 -3.42
N LYS A 98 26.22 2.52 -3.54
CA LYS A 98 25.62 3.83 -3.28
C LYS A 98 24.29 3.89 -4.05
N ASN A 99 23.21 4.39 -3.43
CA ASN A 99 21.82 4.24 -3.89
C ASN A 99 21.33 2.79 -3.81
N SER A 100 21.22 2.31 -2.57
CA SER A 100 20.78 0.96 -2.25
C SER A 100 19.28 0.72 -2.44
N HIS A 101 18.48 1.72 -2.81
CA HIS A 101 17.05 1.58 -3.01
C HIS A 101 16.62 2.10 -4.39
N LEU A 102 15.78 1.34 -5.08
CA LEU A 102 15.30 1.68 -6.42
C LEU A 102 13.82 1.33 -6.56
N LEU A 103 13.04 2.24 -7.15
CA LEU A 103 11.69 1.94 -7.60
C LEU A 103 11.74 1.13 -8.89
N VAL A 104 11.24 -0.10 -8.83
CA VAL A 104 11.14 -1.00 -9.97
C VAL A 104 9.69 -1.05 -10.45
N PRO A 105 9.43 -0.84 -11.75
CA PRO A 105 8.07 -0.85 -12.27
C PRO A 105 7.44 -2.23 -12.13
N ILE A 106 6.16 -2.26 -11.77
CA ILE A 106 5.30 -3.45 -11.80
C ILE A 106 4.21 -3.25 -12.85
N PRO A 107 3.48 -4.30 -13.27
CA PRO A 107 2.39 -4.15 -14.21
C PRO A 107 1.41 -3.06 -13.77
N SER A 108 1.02 -2.18 -14.69
CA SER A 108 0.04 -1.13 -14.42
C SER A 108 -1.36 -1.72 -14.22
N CYS A 109 -2.19 -1.02 -13.44
CA CYS A 109 -3.61 -1.35 -13.34
C CYS A 109 -4.25 -1.33 -14.75
N PRO A 110 -5.02 -2.36 -15.14
CA PRO A 110 -5.65 -2.41 -16.47
C PRO A 110 -6.72 -1.33 -16.72
N SER A 111 -7.10 -0.55 -15.71
CA SER A 111 -8.12 0.50 -15.81
C SER A 111 -7.50 1.83 -16.25
N PRO A 112 -8.22 2.66 -17.04
CA PRO A 112 -7.80 4.04 -17.28
C PRO A 112 -7.68 4.81 -15.96
N SER A 113 -6.94 5.91 -15.99
CA SER A 113 -6.68 6.77 -14.83
C SER A 113 -7.86 6.91 -13.89
N LEU A 114 -7.66 6.51 -12.65
CA LEU A 114 -8.63 6.64 -11.58
C LEU A 114 -8.15 7.79 -10.68
N VAL A 115 -8.40 9.03 -11.12
CA VAL A 115 -8.05 10.21 -10.32
C VAL A 115 -8.88 10.18 -9.04
N GLY A 116 -8.25 10.43 -7.89
CA GLY A 116 -8.96 10.42 -6.61
C GLY A 116 -9.42 9.03 -6.14
N SER A 117 -8.81 7.92 -6.59
CA SER A 117 -9.08 6.62 -5.97
C SER A 117 -8.76 6.64 -4.47
N ALA A 118 -9.59 5.95 -3.70
CA ALA A 118 -9.27 5.57 -2.33
C ALA A 118 -8.45 4.28 -2.34
N TYR A 119 -7.68 4.05 -1.26
CA TYR A 119 -6.80 2.91 -1.15
C TYR A 119 -6.92 2.23 0.21
N ALA A 120 -6.89 0.90 0.22
CA ALA A 120 -6.82 0.11 1.44
C ALA A 120 -5.85 -1.05 1.24
N VAL A 121 -5.19 -1.48 2.33
CA VAL A 121 -4.30 -2.63 2.32
C VAL A 121 -4.86 -3.69 3.26
N VAL A 122 -4.98 -4.93 2.77
CA VAL A 122 -5.37 -6.09 3.56
C VAL A 122 -4.36 -7.21 3.31
N GLY A 123 -3.46 -7.42 4.28
CA GLY A 123 -2.36 -8.38 4.14
C GLY A 123 -1.45 -8.06 2.96
N SER A 124 -1.43 -8.96 1.96
CA SER A 124 -0.63 -8.83 0.74
C SER A 124 -1.39 -8.21 -0.44
N GLU A 125 -2.57 -7.62 -0.21
CA GLU A 125 -3.43 -7.09 -1.27
C GLU A 125 -3.66 -5.59 -1.09
N ILE A 126 -3.48 -4.84 -2.18
CA ILE A 126 -3.79 -3.41 -2.24
C ILE A 126 -5.06 -3.24 -3.06
N TYR A 127 -6.06 -2.61 -2.46
CA TYR A 127 -7.34 -2.28 -3.07
C TYR A 127 -7.31 -0.84 -3.58
N VAL A 128 -7.63 -0.67 -4.86
CA VAL A 128 -7.81 0.62 -5.53
C VAL A 128 -9.30 0.79 -5.79
N ILE A 129 -9.90 1.75 -5.10
CA ILE A 129 -11.35 1.84 -4.90
C ILE A 129 -11.85 3.14 -5.53
N GLY A 130 -12.74 3.01 -6.51
CA GLY A 130 -13.34 4.16 -7.21
C GLY A 130 -12.29 5.06 -7.87
N GLY A 131 -12.44 6.36 -7.69
CA GLY A 131 -11.79 7.39 -8.49
C GLY A 131 -12.65 7.77 -9.69
N SER A 132 -12.21 8.75 -10.48
CA SER A 132 -12.92 9.20 -11.67
C SER A 132 -12.17 8.92 -12.96
N VAL A 133 -12.93 8.55 -13.98
CA VAL A 133 -12.46 8.38 -15.36
C VAL A 133 -13.12 9.47 -16.19
N LYS A 134 -12.33 10.41 -16.72
CA LYS A 134 -12.85 11.58 -17.46
C LYS A 134 -13.92 12.34 -16.63
N ASP A 135 -13.59 12.60 -15.37
CA ASP A 135 -14.45 13.30 -14.40
C ASP A 135 -15.77 12.59 -14.06
N VAL A 136 -15.91 11.31 -14.42
CA VAL A 136 -17.05 10.47 -14.03
C VAL A 136 -16.65 9.56 -12.87
N PRO A 137 -17.26 9.69 -11.67
CA PRO A 137 -16.99 8.80 -10.54
C PRO A 137 -17.27 7.34 -10.87
N SER A 138 -16.31 6.47 -10.55
CA SER A 138 -16.37 5.04 -10.82
C SER A 138 -16.74 4.24 -9.57
N SER A 139 -17.49 3.16 -9.76
CA SER A 139 -17.74 2.15 -8.72
C SER A 139 -16.77 0.96 -8.79
N SER A 140 -15.83 0.98 -9.74
CA SER A 140 -14.89 -0.12 -9.96
C SER A 140 -13.90 -0.28 -8.82
N VAL A 141 -13.54 -1.52 -8.53
CA VAL A 141 -12.55 -1.86 -7.52
C VAL A 141 -11.56 -2.84 -8.12
N TRP A 142 -10.28 -2.48 -8.02
CA TRP A 142 -9.15 -3.28 -8.49
C TRP A 142 -8.30 -3.72 -7.32
N VAL A 143 -7.77 -4.93 -7.39
CA VAL A 143 -6.87 -5.48 -6.39
C VAL A 143 -5.54 -5.81 -7.04
N LEU A 144 -4.47 -5.29 -6.45
CA LEU A 144 -3.11 -5.68 -6.73
C LEU A 144 -2.69 -6.75 -5.74
N ASP A 145 -2.44 -7.97 -6.23
CA ASP A 145 -1.74 -9.00 -5.47
C ASP A 145 -0.24 -8.64 -5.41
N CYS A 146 0.24 -8.27 -4.23
CA CYS A 146 1.62 -7.84 -4.02
C CYS A 146 2.63 -9.00 -4.04
N LYS A 147 2.18 -10.25 -3.94
CA LYS A 147 3.03 -11.45 -4.03
C LYS A 147 3.45 -11.68 -5.48
N PHE A 148 2.49 -11.61 -6.39
CA PHE A 148 2.70 -11.95 -7.80
C PHE A 148 2.68 -10.75 -8.75
N HIS A 149 2.41 -9.55 -8.23
CA HIS A 149 2.25 -8.31 -8.99
C HIS A 149 1.22 -8.45 -10.12
N THR A 150 0.10 -9.10 -9.81
CA THR A 150 -1.03 -9.31 -10.71
C THR A 150 -2.23 -8.46 -10.29
N TRP A 151 -3.01 -8.03 -11.28
CA TRP A 151 -4.23 -7.26 -11.06
C TRP A 151 -5.46 -8.11 -11.30
N ARG A 152 -6.47 -7.94 -10.45
CA ARG A 152 -7.80 -8.51 -10.64
C ARG A 152 -8.87 -7.51 -10.29
N ARG A 153 -10.02 -7.61 -10.94
CA ARG A 153 -11.22 -6.83 -10.58
C ARG A 153 -12.03 -7.60 -9.55
N VAL A 154 -12.66 -6.88 -8.63
CA VAL A 154 -13.65 -7.45 -7.68
C VAL A 154 -15.02 -6.82 -7.87
N SER A 155 -16.00 -7.28 -7.10
CA SER A 155 -17.35 -6.73 -7.02
C SER A 155 -17.30 -5.20 -6.96
N ASN A 156 -18.08 -4.54 -7.81
CA ASN A 156 -18.17 -3.09 -7.81
C ASN A 156 -18.92 -2.61 -6.56
N MET A 157 -18.60 -1.38 -6.12
CA MET A 157 -19.42 -0.65 -5.15
C MET A 157 -20.84 -0.42 -5.69
N ARG A 158 -21.79 -0.15 -4.80
CA ARG A 158 -23.18 0.19 -5.17
C ARG A 158 -23.26 1.60 -5.77
N VAL A 159 -22.34 2.48 -5.39
CA VAL A 159 -22.27 3.87 -5.85
C VAL A 159 -20.88 4.18 -6.39
N GLY A 160 -20.81 4.96 -7.48
CA GLY A 160 -19.55 5.48 -8.01
C GLY A 160 -18.99 6.59 -7.11
N ARG A 161 -17.69 6.55 -6.83
CA ARG A 161 -17.03 7.45 -5.89
C ARG A 161 -15.72 7.99 -6.43
N GLU A 162 -15.38 9.22 -6.06
CA GLU A 162 -14.05 9.81 -6.21
C GLU A 162 -13.69 10.58 -4.94
N PHE A 163 -12.40 10.63 -4.59
CA PHE A 163 -11.90 11.24 -3.36
C PHE A 163 -12.63 10.73 -2.11
N ALA A 164 -12.87 9.43 -2.04
CA ALA A 164 -13.40 8.77 -0.85
C ALA A 164 -12.29 8.47 0.16
N ALA A 165 -12.65 8.36 1.43
CA ALA A 165 -11.79 7.79 2.46
C ALA A 165 -11.92 6.26 2.46
N ALA A 166 -10.82 5.56 2.71
CA ALA A 166 -10.84 4.12 2.93
C ALA A 166 -9.99 3.70 4.12
N GLY A 167 -10.44 2.65 4.81
CA GLY A 167 -9.73 2.04 5.94
C GLY A 167 -10.10 0.57 6.10
N ALA A 168 -9.12 -0.27 6.41
CA ALA A 168 -9.31 -1.69 6.64
C ALA A 168 -9.26 -2.02 8.14
N ILE A 169 -10.29 -2.72 8.64
CA ILE A 169 -10.38 -3.21 10.02
C ILE A 169 -10.91 -4.64 9.97
N ASP A 170 -10.23 -5.58 10.64
CA ASP A 170 -10.68 -6.97 10.82
C ASP A 170 -11.12 -7.67 9.51
N GLY A 171 -10.35 -7.48 8.43
CA GLY A 171 -10.65 -8.10 7.12
C GLY A 171 -11.80 -7.45 6.35
N LYS A 172 -12.30 -6.30 6.81
CA LYS A 172 -13.34 -5.51 6.15
C LYS A 172 -12.78 -4.14 5.75
N ILE A 173 -13.14 -3.68 4.56
CA ILE A 173 -12.74 -2.36 4.04
C ILE A 173 -13.95 -1.44 4.09
N TYR A 174 -13.83 -0.33 4.82
CA TYR A 174 -14.86 0.70 4.89
C TYR A 174 -14.50 1.84 3.95
N VAL A 175 -15.45 2.27 3.13
CA VAL A 175 -15.31 3.34 2.16
C VAL A 175 -16.33 4.42 2.47
N ILE A 176 -15.87 5.64 2.72
CA ILE A 176 -16.68 6.72 3.29
C ILE A 176 -16.59 7.95 2.39
N GLY A 177 -17.75 8.51 2.02
CA GLY A 177 -17.83 9.74 1.23
C GLY A 177 -17.46 9.58 -0.25
N GLY A 178 -17.11 10.70 -0.87
CA GLY A 178 -16.68 10.75 -2.28
C GLY A 178 -17.81 10.53 -3.30
N CYS A 179 -19.07 10.65 -2.89
CA CYS A 179 -20.23 10.54 -3.76
C CYS A 179 -21.20 11.71 -3.55
N VAL A 180 -21.81 12.19 -4.62
CA VAL A 180 -22.85 13.23 -4.56
C VAL A 180 -24.15 12.61 -4.05
N VAL A 181 -24.72 13.17 -2.99
CA VAL A 181 -25.99 12.71 -2.40
C VAL A 181 -27.17 13.46 -3.01
N ASP A 182 -27.56 13.08 -4.22
CA ASP A 182 -28.67 13.68 -4.97
C ASP A 182 -29.94 12.80 -5.01
N ASN A 183 -29.88 11.58 -4.47
CA ASN A 183 -31.02 10.66 -4.39
C ASN A 183 -30.92 9.72 -3.17
N TRP A 184 -32.02 9.03 -2.88
CA TRP A 184 -32.13 8.10 -1.76
C TRP A 184 -31.09 6.99 -1.80
N ALA A 185 -30.87 6.35 -2.96
CA ALA A 185 -29.93 5.25 -3.10
C ALA A 185 -28.48 5.69 -2.78
N ARG A 186 -28.05 6.86 -3.25
CA ARG A 186 -26.73 7.42 -2.90
C ARG A 186 -26.64 7.88 -1.45
N SER A 187 -27.76 8.35 -0.89
CA SER A 187 -27.85 8.73 0.52
C SER A 187 -27.63 7.55 1.46
N ILE A 188 -28.28 6.41 1.23
CA ILE A 188 -28.17 5.23 2.10
C ILE A 188 -26.85 4.46 1.90
N ASN A 189 -26.21 4.65 0.74
CA ASN A 189 -24.90 4.10 0.44
C ASN A 189 -23.85 5.23 0.46
N TRP A 190 -23.93 6.19 1.38
CA TRP A 190 -22.89 7.22 1.49
C TRP A 190 -21.59 6.66 2.08
N ALA A 191 -21.72 5.60 2.89
CA ALA A 191 -20.63 4.74 3.30
C ALA A 191 -20.97 3.29 2.96
N GLU A 192 -19.96 2.52 2.58
CA GLU A 192 -20.09 1.10 2.24
C GLU A 192 -18.96 0.30 2.89
N MET A 193 -19.24 -0.95 3.20
CA MET A 193 -18.26 -1.91 3.71
C MET A 193 -18.12 -3.05 2.69
N PHE A 194 -16.88 -3.42 2.38
CA PHE A 194 -16.54 -4.61 1.63
C PHE A 194 -15.98 -5.67 2.57
N ASP A 195 -16.62 -6.84 2.60
CA ASP A 195 -16.09 -7.99 3.30
C ASP A 195 -15.14 -8.76 2.36
N VAL A 196 -13.86 -8.84 2.73
CA VAL A 196 -12.83 -9.46 1.90
C VAL A 196 -13.04 -10.97 1.78
N LYS A 197 -13.65 -11.62 2.77
CA LYS A 197 -13.87 -13.06 2.76
C LYS A 197 -15.02 -13.44 1.83
N SER A 198 -16.16 -12.75 1.94
CA SER A 198 -17.33 -13.04 1.08
C SER A 198 -17.28 -12.32 -0.28
N GLN A 199 -16.40 -11.32 -0.45
CA GLN A 199 -16.31 -10.47 -1.63
C GLN A 199 -17.61 -9.69 -1.92
N THR A 200 -18.34 -9.28 -0.86
CA THR A 200 -19.63 -8.60 -0.96
C THR A 200 -19.58 -7.18 -0.36
N TRP A 201 -20.40 -6.30 -0.94
CA TRP A 201 -20.60 -4.93 -0.48
C TRP A 201 -21.91 -4.78 0.31
N GLU A 202 -21.83 -4.17 1.48
CA GLU A 202 -22.98 -3.81 2.31
C GLU A 202 -22.98 -2.31 2.59
N ALA A 203 -24.19 -1.75 2.74
CA ALA A 203 -24.34 -0.36 3.13
C ALA A 203 -23.95 -0.19 4.60
N VAL A 204 -23.21 0.87 4.90
CA VAL A 204 -23.00 1.33 6.28
C VAL A 204 -24.01 2.44 6.52
N ALA A 205 -24.82 2.31 7.58
CA ALA A 205 -25.86 3.28 7.91
C ALA A 205 -25.26 4.70 7.94
N SER A 206 -25.79 5.62 7.14
CA SER A 206 -25.17 6.94 6.93
C SER A 206 -25.24 7.81 8.19
N PRO A 207 -24.22 8.67 8.43
CA PRO A 207 -24.34 9.74 9.41
C PRO A 207 -25.44 10.72 8.96
N GLY A 208 -26.09 11.38 9.91
CA GLY A 208 -27.17 12.34 9.66
C GLY A 208 -26.82 13.38 8.57
N VAL A 209 -27.85 13.92 7.92
CA VAL A 209 -27.80 14.63 6.62
C VAL A 209 -26.76 15.76 6.51
N GLU A 210 -26.27 16.31 7.61
CA GLU A 210 -25.31 17.43 7.65
C GLU A 210 -23.86 17.07 7.26
N VAL A 211 -23.49 15.78 7.28
CA VAL A 211 -22.10 15.32 7.05
C VAL A 211 -21.71 15.21 5.56
N ARG A 212 -22.63 15.52 4.65
CA ARG A 212 -22.61 15.00 3.27
C ARG A 212 -21.80 15.82 2.24
N GLU A 213 -20.84 16.65 2.66
CA GLU A 213 -19.99 17.41 1.73
C GLU A 213 -18.89 16.55 1.05
N LYS A 214 -18.36 17.12 -0.05
CA LYS A 214 -18.05 16.45 -1.33
C LYS A 214 -16.89 15.45 -1.33
N TRP A 215 -15.77 15.71 -0.66
CA TRP A 215 -14.52 14.97 -0.85
C TRP A 215 -13.73 14.79 0.45
N MET A 216 -13.12 13.62 0.60
CA MET A 216 -12.22 13.31 1.70
C MET A 216 -10.78 13.57 1.25
N HIS A 217 -10.06 14.43 1.95
CA HIS A 217 -8.67 14.76 1.63
C HIS A 217 -7.67 13.81 2.32
N ALA A 218 -8.09 13.09 3.36
CA ALA A 218 -7.28 12.12 4.06
C ALA A 218 -8.12 11.02 4.72
N SER A 219 -7.47 9.87 4.95
CA SER A 219 -8.03 8.80 5.78
C SER A 219 -6.95 8.09 6.58
N ALA A 220 -7.32 7.52 7.73
CA ALA A 220 -6.47 6.62 8.49
C ALA A 220 -7.32 5.69 9.37
N VAL A 221 -6.71 4.60 9.80
CA VAL A 221 -7.26 3.68 10.80
C VAL A 221 -6.43 3.79 12.06
N MET A 222 -7.06 4.16 13.17
CA MET A 222 -6.43 4.21 14.50
C MET A 222 -7.46 3.84 15.57
N GLU A 223 -7.03 3.16 16.62
CA GLU A 223 -7.89 2.72 17.73
C GLU A 223 -9.15 1.95 17.27
N GLY A 224 -9.04 1.18 16.18
CA GLY A 224 -10.16 0.43 15.62
C GLY A 224 -11.25 1.29 14.98
N LYS A 225 -10.95 2.54 14.61
CA LYS A 225 -11.87 3.48 13.97
C LYS A 225 -11.34 3.94 12.63
N VAL A 226 -12.23 4.21 11.69
CA VAL A 226 -11.91 4.79 10.39
C VAL A 226 -12.16 6.28 10.43
N TYR A 227 -11.10 7.05 10.24
CA TYR A 227 -11.15 8.51 10.15
C TYR A 227 -11.22 8.90 8.68
N ALA A 228 -12.22 9.71 8.33
CA ALA A 228 -12.41 10.28 7.01
C ALA A 228 -12.41 11.80 7.15
N MET A 229 -11.33 12.45 6.72
CA MET A 229 -11.11 13.87 6.94
C MET A 229 -11.54 14.67 5.71
N ALA A 230 -12.35 15.70 5.93
CA ALA A 230 -12.74 16.71 4.96
C ALA A 230 -12.11 18.06 5.36
N ASP A 231 -12.19 19.08 4.50
CA ASP A 231 -11.63 20.40 4.82
C ASP A 231 -12.24 21.01 6.09
N ARG A 232 -13.51 20.68 6.35
CA ARG A 232 -14.23 20.95 7.61
C ARG A 232 -15.13 19.75 7.91
N ASN A 233 -15.30 19.43 9.19
CA ASN A 233 -16.22 18.40 9.67
C ASN A 233 -15.87 17.00 9.15
N GLY A 234 -14.64 16.54 9.43
CA GLY A 234 -14.33 15.11 9.24
C GLY A 234 -15.30 14.21 10.03
N VAL A 235 -15.27 12.92 9.74
CA VAL A 235 -16.04 11.91 10.47
C VAL A 235 -15.20 10.73 10.90
N VAL A 236 -15.67 10.09 11.97
CA VAL A 236 -15.09 8.89 12.52
C VAL A 236 -16.15 7.82 12.55
N TYR A 237 -15.83 6.65 11.99
CA TYR A 237 -16.69 5.48 12.05
C TYR A 237 -16.04 4.39 12.90
N GLU A 238 -16.76 3.94 13.92
CA GLU A 238 -16.38 2.82 14.75
C GLU A 238 -17.27 1.61 14.40
N PRO A 239 -16.72 0.58 13.73
CA PRO A 239 -17.51 -0.58 13.31
C PRO A 239 -17.94 -1.49 14.47
N LYS A 240 -17.30 -1.39 15.63
CA LYS A 240 -17.67 -2.13 16.83
C LYS A 240 -19.01 -1.62 17.39
N GLU A 241 -19.65 -2.44 18.23
CA GLU A 241 -20.89 -2.07 18.94
C GLU A 241 -22.07 -1.67 18.03
N GLY A 242 -22.18 -2.29 16.85
CA GLY A 242 -23.28 -2.04 15.91
C GLY A 242 -23.07 -0.85 14.98
N GLY A 243 -21.87 -0.26 14.95
CA GLY A 243 -21.54 0.83 14.03
C GLY A 243 -21.95 2.19 14.59
N LYS A 244 -20.97 2.97 15.05
CA LYS A 244 -21.20 4.32 15.59
C LYS A 244 -20.46 5.37 14.78
N TRP A 245 -21.15 6.46 14.49
CA TRP A 245 -20.56 7.65 13.89
C TRP A 245 -20.24 8.69 14.95
N GLY A 246 -19.13 9.38 14.77
CA GLY A 246 -18.73 10.52 15.57
C GLY A 246 -17.99 11.55 14.74
N VAL A 247 -17.62 12.64 15.39
CA VAL A 247 -16.74 13.68 14.83
C VAL A 247 -15.32 13.49 15.39
N PRO A 248 -14.27 13.77 14.59
CA PRO A 248 -12.92 13.81 15.08
C PRO A 248 -12.78 14.81 16.22
N GLU A 249 -11.85 14.54 17.13
CA GLU A 249 -11.50 15.51 18.16
C GLU A 249 -10.98 16.81 17.52
N LYS A 250 -11.32 17.96 18.10
CA LYS A 250 -11.10 19.28 17.48
C LYS A 250 -9.63 19.57 17.15
N ARG A 251 -8.68 19.19 18.00
CA ARG A 251 -7.24 19.37 17.72
C ARG A 251 -6.75 18.43 16.62
N LEU A 252 -7.28 17.21 16.55
CA LEU A 252 -7.03 16.31 15.43
C LEU A 252 -7.56 16.92 14.11
N ASP A 253 -8.82 17.35 14.08
CA ASP A 253 -9.48 17.90 12.88
C ASP A 253 -8.77 19.14 12.33
N LEU A 254 -8.35 20.05 13.22
CA LEU A 254 -7.65 21.27 12.81
C LEU A 254 -6.18 21.05 12.41
N GLY A 255 -5.54 20.02 12.99
CA GLY A 255 -4.11 19.76 12.88
C GLY A 255 -3.72 18.77 11.78
N TRP A 256 -4.62 17.86 11.39
CA TRP A 256 -4.33 16.87 10.35
C TRP A 256 -4.33 17.53 8.98
N ARG A 257 -3.19 17.44 8.28
CA ARG A 257 -3.07 17.88 6.88
C ARG A 257 -2.57 16.77 5.98
N GLY A 258 -3.25 16.64 4.84
CA GLY A 258 -2.83 15.77 3.76
C GLY A 258 -2.70 14.30 4.17
N ARG A 259 -1.77 13.60 3.52
CA ARG A 259 -1.58 12.17 3.72
C ARG A 259 -0.93 11.89 5.06
N ALA A 260 -1.47 10.91 5.75
CA ALA A 260 -0.99 10.49 7.05
C ALA A 260 -0.75 8.99 7.10
N CYS A 261 -0.02 8.57 8.12
CA CYS A 261 0.36 7.20 8.37
C CYS A 261 0.27 6.93 9.87
N VAL A 262 -0.29 5.80 10.27
CA VAL A 262 -0.38 5.40 11.69
C VAL A 262 0.70 4.36 11.99
N ILE A 263 1.50 4.61 13.02
CA ILE A 263 2.52 3.70 13.55
C ILE A 263 2.34 3.65 15.06
N GLU A 264 2.13 2.44 15.61
CA GLU A 264 1.97 2.22 17.05
C GLU A 264 0.95 3.18 17.70
N ASP A 265 -0.23 3.30 17.09
CA ASP A 265 -1.34 4.20 17.47
C ASP A 265 -1.06 5.71 17.35
N ILE A 266 0.12 6.13 16.90
CA ILE A 266 0.43 7.54 16.63
C ILE A 266 0.20 7.85 15.16
N LEU A 267 -0.59 8.88 14.89
CA LEU A 267 -0.84 9.38 13.53
C LEU A 267 0.25 10.39 13.14
N TYR A 268 1.02 10.08 12.10
CA TYR A 268 2.05 10.95 11.55
C TYR A 268 1.57 11.65 10.27
N CYS A 269 1.72 12.97 10.21
CA CYS A 269 1.52 13.77 9.00
C CYS A 269 2.48 14.97 8.99
N TYR A 270 2.48 15.77 7.92
CA TYR A 270 3.20 17.04 7.89
C TYR A 270 2.29 18.20 8.33
N ASP A 271 2.88 19.24 8.92
CA ASP A 271 2.18 20.48 9.30
C ASP A 271 2.30 21.58 8.22
N TYR A 272 1.73 22.76 8.49
CA TYR A 272 1.75 23.93 7.61
C TYR A 272 3.16 24.52 7.39
N LEU A 273 4.14 24.16 8.21
CA LEU A 273 5.55 24.53 8.05
C LEU A 273 6.35 23.42 7.35
N GLY A 274 5.69 22.33 6.97
CA GLY A 274 6.27 21.15 6.36
C GLY A 274 7.09 20.28 7.30
N LYS A 275 6.90 20.42 8.62
CA LYS A 275 7.51 19.54 9.62
C LYS A 275 6.67 18.31 9.85
N ILE A 276 7.30 17.17 10.13
CA ILE A 276 6.59 15.95 10.50
C ILE A 276 6.11 16.07 11.95
N ARG A 277 4.82 15.79 12.18
CA ARG A 277 4.22 15.73 13.50
C ARG A 277 3.54 14.39 13.74
N GLY A 278 3.56 13.94 14.99
CA GLY A 278 2.79 12.79 15.48
C GLY A 278 1.67 13.26 16.40
N TYR A 279 0.46 12.74 16.20
CA TYR A 279 -0.68 12.93 17.10
C TYR A 279 -0.89 11.68 17.95
N ASP A 280 -0.86 11.86 19.27
CA ASP A 280 -1.23 10.82 20.23
C ASP A 280 -2.74 10.92 20.53
N PRO A 281 -3.56 9.94 20.13
CA PRO A 281 -5.00 9.98 20.37
C PRO A 281 -5.37 9.86 21.86
N LYS A 282 -4.52 9.24 22.69
CA LYS A 282 -4.77 9.08 24.13
C LYS A 282 -4.55 10.40 24.87
N GLU A 283 -3.52 11.14 24.48
CA GLU A 283 -3.20 12.43 25.10
C GLU A 283 -3.84 13.63 24.41
N ARG A 284 -4.30 13.46 23.17
CA ARG A 284 -4.92 14.51 22.35
C ARG A 284 -3.97 15.68 22.09
N VAL A 285 -2.72 15.36 21.78
CA VAL A 285 -1.64 16.32 21.57
C VAL A 285 -0.86 15.98 20.30
N TRP A 286 -0.60 17.02 19.51
CA TRP A 286 0.37 16.98 18.41
C TRP A 286 1.76 17.31 18.91
N ARG A 287 2.74 16.52 18.49
CA ARG A 287 4.15 16.70 18.82
C ARG A 287 4.97 16.74 17.55
N GLU A 288 6.04 17.53 17.54
CA GLU A 288 6.99 17.57 16.44
C GLU A 288 7.92 16.35 16.51
N LEU A 289 8.13 15.67 15.37
CA LEU A 289 9.10 14.58 15.27
C LEU A 289 10.50 15.18 15.19
N ARG A 290 11.31 15.00 16.24
CA ARG A 290 12.70 15.47 16.31
C ARG A 290 13.68 14.45 15.72
N GLY A 291 14.92 14.85 15.45
CA GLY A 291 15.97 13.96 14.93
C GLY A 291 15.91 13.72 13.41
N VAL A 292 15.04 14.46 12.72
CA VAL A 292 14.82 14.41 11.26
C VAL A 292 15.07 15.77 10.59
N GLU A 293 15.78 16.67 11.26
CA GLU A 293 15.99 18.06 10.82
C GLU A 293 16.82 18.17 9.53
N SER A 294 17.54 17.12 9.15
CA SER A 294 18.26 17.05 7.88
C SER A 294 17.35 16.81 6.67
N LEU A 295 16.09 16.41 6.88
CA LEU A 295 15.11 16.26 5.80
C LEU A 295 14.57 17.63 5.34
N PRO A 296 14.13 17.75 4.08
CA PRO A 296 13.51 18.97 3.63
C PRO A 296 12.17 19.21 4.34
N LYS A 297 11.72 20.47 4.32
CA LYS A 297 10.36 20.81 4.74
C LYS A 297 9.36 20.41 3.64
N PHE A 298 8.34 19.65 4.01
CA PHE A 298 7.35 19.09 3.09
C PHE A 298 6.12 20.00 2.97
N LEU A 299 6.05 20.84 1.94
CA LEU A 299 4.87 21.72 1.75
C LEU A 299 3.71 20.98 1.07
N CYS A 300 3.98 20.40 -0.09
CA CYS A 300 3.01 19.64 -0.90
C CYS A 300 3.74 18.52 -1.67
N GLY A 301 3.02 17.43 -1.97
CA GLY A 301 3.54 16.31 -2.77
C GLY A 301 4.23 15.18 -1.99
N ALA A 302 4.47 15.35 -0.69
CA ALA A 302 4.98 14.26 0.15
C ALA A 302 3.87 13.26 0.53
N THR A 303 4.23 11.99 0.63
CA THR A 303 3.36 10.91 1.11
C THR A 303 4.10 10.06 2.13
N MET A 304 3.35 9.42 3.02
CA MET A 304 3.89 8.63 4.12
C MET A 304 3.25 7.25 4.15
N ALA A 305 4.00 6.23 4.58
CA ALA A 305 3.50 4.87 4.75
C ALA A 305 4.18 4.16 5.91
N ASN A 306 3.45 3.24 6.56
CA ASN A 306 3.96 2.42 7.65
C ASN A 306 4.67 1.20 7.07
N ARG A 307 5.99 1.24 7.01
CA ARG A 307 6.81 0.12 6.56
C ARG A 307 7.25 -0.75 7.74
N GLY A 308 6.32 -1.54 8.28
CA GLY A 308 6.62 -2.49 9.36
C GLY A 308 7.11 -1.82 10.63
N GLY A 309 6.39 -0.80 11.11
CA GLY A 309 6.73 -0.01 12.30
C GLY A 309 7.64 1.19 12.02
N LYS A 310 8.12 1.34 10.78
CA LYS A 310 8.96 2.47 10.39
C LYS A 310 8.19 3.44 9.51
N LEU A 311 8.47 4.72 9.68
CA LEU A 311 7.89 5.79 8.88
C LEU A 311 8.68 5.93 7.57
N ALA A 312 8.06 5.53 6.47
CA ALA A 312 8.58 5.81 5.14
C ALA A 312 7.98 7.12 4.63
N VAL A 313 8.83 8.06 4.20
CA VAL A 313 8.42 9.35 3.63
C VAL A 313 8.94 9.43 2.21
N LEU A 314 8.06 9.67 1.25
CA LEU A 314 8.40 9.87 -0.15
C LEU A 314 8.01 11.27 -0.59
N TRP A 315 8.86 11.92 -1.37
CA TRP A 315 8.61 13.27 -1.86
C TRP A 315 9.26 13.53 -3.22
N GLU A 316 8.83 14.62 -3.83
CA GLU A 316 9.28 15.10 -5.13
C GLU A 316 10.43 16.10 -4.92
N GLY A 317 11.58 15.84 -5.55
CA GLY A 317 12.77 16.68 -5.49
C GLY A 317 13.17 17.21 -6.88
N LYS A 318 13.76 18.40 -6.92
CA LYS A 318 14.32 18.94 -8.17
C LYS A 318 15.60 18.20 -8.53
N ALA A 319 15.70 17.64 -9.74
CA ALA A 319 16.98 17.23 -10.28
C ALA A 319 17.87 18.48 -10.47
N GLY A 320 19.18 18.33 -10.28
CA GLY A 320 20.16 19.44 -10.14
C GLY A 320 20.06 20.61 -11.15
N SER A 321 20.71 21.72 -10.79
CA SER A 321 20.69 23.01 -11.49
C SER A 321 21.25 22.91 -12.92
N GLY A 322 20.38 22.67 -13.89
CA GLY A 322 20.78 22.64 -15.30
C GLY A 322 19.66 22.20 -16.21
N GLY A 323 18.57 22.97 -16.29
CA GLY A 323 17.53 22.84 -17.33
C GLY A 323 16.91 21.44 -17.53
N SER A 324 17.14 20.51 -16.61
CA SER A 324 16.79 19.11 -16.77
C SER A 324 15.27 18.98 -16.72
N ARG A 325 14.69 18.35 -17.76
CA ARG A 325 13.26 18.00 -17.83
C ARG A 325 12.89 16.82 -16.91
N ARG A 326 13.65 16.59 -15.84
CA ARG A 326 13.51 15.45 -14.95
C ARG A 326 13.41 15.88 -13.48
N MET A 327 12.62 15.12 -12.74
CA MET A 327 12.38 15.25 -11.32
C MET A 327 12.86 13.98 -10.62
N GLU A 328 13.40 14.13 -9.42
CA GLU A 328 13.83 13.01 -8.59
C GLU A 328 12.74 12.63 -7.60
N ILE A 329 12.51 11.34 -7.44
CA ILE A 329 11.67 10.80 -6.38
C ILE A 329 12.60 10.38 -5.26
N TRP A 330 12.43 11.01 -4.11
CA TRP A 330 13.19 10.73 -2.90
C TRP A 330 12.39 9.86 -1.96
N CYS A 331 13.10 9.08 -1.15
CA CYS A 331 12.51 8.31 -0.07
C CYS A 331 13.44 8.31 1.14
N ALA A 332 12.86 8.41 2.33
CA ALA A 332 13.54 8.24 3.60
C ALA A 332 12.80 7.22 4.46
N GLU A 333 13.56 6.37 5.15
CA GLU A 333 13.03 5.46 6.17
C GLU A 333 13.48 5.95 7.54
N ILE A 334 12.51 6.21 8.41
CA ILE A 334 12.69 6.79 9.72
C ILE A 334 12.18 5.79 10.74
N GLU A 335 13.04 5.39 11.65
CA GLU A 335 12.62 4.67 12.85
C GLU A 335 12.10 5.69 13.86
N VAL A 336 10.88 5.51 14.33
CA VAL A 336 10.23 6.40 15.28
C VAL A 336 10.21 5.75 16.64
N GLU A 337 10.52 6.51 17.68
CA GLU A 337 10.49 6.05 19.07
C GLU A 337 9.92 7.15 19.97
N ARG A 338 9.25 6.74 21.04
CA ARG A 338 8.77 7.65 22.08
C ARG A 338 9.82 7.74 23.18
N ARG A 339 10.33 8.95 23.45
CA ARG A 339 11.29 9.21 24.52
C ARG A 339 10.59 9.89 25.68
N GLY A 340 10.41 9.15 26.77
CA GLY A 340 9.69 9.62 27.95
C GLY A 340 8.21 9.92 27.68
N GLU A 341 7.61 10.73 28.54
CA GLU A 341 6.19 11.04 28.42
C GLU A 341 5.89 12.04 27.30
N ALA A 342 6.84 12.90 26.92
CA ALA A 342 6.59 14.12 26.15
C ALA A 342 7.17 14.19 24.72
N GLU A 343 8.10 13.32 24.34
CA GLU A 343 8.86 13.50 23.09
C GLU A 343 8.69 12.32 22.12
N ILE A 344 8.56 12.66 20.83
CA ILE A 344 8.68 11.71 19.72
C ILE A 344 9.99 12.00 18.97
N TRP A 345 10.79 10.96 18.77
CA TRP A 345 12.10 11.05 18.17
C TRP A 345 12.20 10.14 16.95
N GLY A 346 12.83 10.62 15.90
CA GLY A 346 13.08 9.92 14.65
C GLY A 346 14.56 9.69 14.43
N LYS A 347 14.92 8.50 13.96
CA LYS A 347 16.26 8.17 13.47
C LYS A 347 16.18 7.80 11.99
N ILE A 348 16.75 8.65 11.14
CA ILE A 348 16.84 8.38 9.69
C ILE A 348 17.78 7.19 9.48
N ARG A 349 17.24 6.07 9.00
CA ARG A 349 18.03 4.88 8.66
C ARG A 349 18.71 5.03 7.31
N TRP A 350 18.03 5.66 6.36
CA TRP A 350 18.56 6.06 5.06
C TRP A 350 17.64 7.12 4.44
N SER A 351 18.21 7.91 3.52
CA SER A 351 17.50 8.89 2.70
C SER A 351 18.23 9.01 1.37
N ASP A 352 17.57 8.73 0.25
CA ASP A 352 18.21 8.71 -1.06
C ASP A 352 17.18 8.89 -2.20
N THR A 353 17.68 9.21 -3.40
CA THR A 353 16.90 9.22 -4.64
C THR A 353 16.63 7.79 -5.07
N VAL A 354 15.34 7.44 -5.18
CA VAL A 354 14.88 6.09 -5.53
C VAL A 354 14.38 5.97 -6.98
N SER A 355 14.18 7.09 -7.67
CA SER A 355 13.84 7.12 -9.09
C SER A 355 14.05 8.49 -9.70
N THR A 356 14.10 8.56 -11.03
CA THR A 356 14.06 9.80 -11.80
C THR A 356 12.94 9.71 -12.84
N VAL A 357 12.03 10.68 -12.82
CA VAL A 357 10.83 10.73 -13.66
C VAL A 357 10.80 12.03 -14.48
N PRO A 358 9.98 12.13 -15.55
CA PRO A 358 9.77 13.40 -16.24
C PRO A 358 9.26 14.49 -15.29
N ASN A 359 9.57 15.76 -15.60
CA ASN A 359 8.91 16.90 -14.94
C ASN A 359 7.38 16.80 -15.09
N ASP A 360 6.65 17.40 -14.15
CA ASP A 360 5.18 17.35 -14.04
C ASP A 360 4.60 15.97 -13.67
N SER A 361 5.47 14.98 -13.40
CA SER A 361 5.05 13.76 -12.72
C SER A 361 4.64 14.07 -11.28
N ALA A 362 3.74 13.28 -10.71
CA ALA A 362 3.28 13.47 -9.34
C ALA A 362 3.10 12.15 -8.60
N ILE A 363 3.45 12.10 -7.32
CA ILE A 363 3.22 10.96 -6.46
C ILE A 363 1.72 10.87 -6.14
N VAL A 364 1.08 9.81 -6.63
CA VAL A 364 -0.36 9.56 -6.46
C VAL A 364 -0.66 8.80 -5.19
N ASN A 365 0.19 7.85 -4.78
CA ASN A 365 0.10 7.22 -3.47
C ASN A 365 1.37 6.45 -3.09
N CYS A 366 1.55 6.21 -1.80
CA CYS A 366 2.49 5.25 -1.26
C CYS A 366 1.81 4.39 -0.19
N LEU A 367 1.96 3.07 -0.32
CA LEU A 367 1.33 2.08 0.56
C LEU A 367 2.38 1.02 0.92
N ALA A 368 2.28 0.44 2.10
CA ALA A 368 3.07 -0.72 2.48
C ALA A 368 2.19 -1.95 2.53
N ALA A 369 2.63 -3.06 1.93
CA ALA A 369 1.96 -4.35 2.01
C ALA A 369 2.92 -5.41 2.55
N THR A 370 2.37 -6.36 3.30
CA THR A 370 3.13 -7.47 3.89
C THR A 370 3.10 -8.66 2.93
N VAL A 371 4.27 -9.16 2.56
CA VAL A 371 4.44 -10.18 1.51
C VAL A 371 5.45 -11.26 1.82
#